data_AF-A0A1C0AAT6-F1
#
_entry.id   AF-A0A1C0AAT6-F1
#
_cell.length_a   1.000
_cell.length_b   1.000
_cell.length_c   1.000
_cell.angle_alpha   90.00
_cell.angle_beta   90.00
_cell.angle_gamma   90.00
#
_symmetry.space_group_name_H-M   'P 1'
#
loop_
_entity.id
_entity.type
_entity.pdbx_description
1 polymer ?
#
loop_
_entity_poly.entity_id
_entity_poly.type
_entity_poly.pdbx_seq_one_letter_code
_entity_poly.pdbx_strand_id
1 'polypeptide(L)' 'MSIVVNKNEDFLVVSFNYSEKRVERIRQLRGRRWDAEDKVWIVPYSFDNIKQIKEMFKDPKLQY' A
#
# COMPACT_ATOMS: atom_id res chain seq x y z
N MET A 1 8.82 11.79 4.21
CA MET A 1 8.20 10.49 4.56
C MET A 1 7.90 9.75 3.28
N SER A 2 8.77 8.83 2.86
CA SER A 2 8.60 8.11 1.58
C SER A 2 7.83 6.82 1.79
N ILE A 3 6.98 6.49 0.83
CA ILE A 3 6.23 5.23 0.74
C ILE A 3 6.80 4.53 -0.48
N VAL A 4 7.20 3.28 -0.33
CA VAL A 4 7.75 2.48 -1.42
C VAL A 4 6.68 1.46 -1.81
N VAL A 5 6.22 1.55 -3.05
CA VAL A 5 5.25 0.61 -3.61
C VAL A 5 5.93 -0.07 -4.78
N ASN A 6 6.22 -1.36 -4.63
CA ASN A 6 6.72 -2.21 -5.69
C ASN A 6 5.53 -2.97 -6.30
N LYS A 7 5.31 -2.80 -7.61
CA LYS A 7 4.32 -3.61 -8.33
C LYS A 7 5.02 -4.82 -8.94
N ASN A 8 4.47 -5.99 -8.72
CA ASN A 8 4.74 -7.20 -9.49
C ASN A 8 3.52 -7.50 -10.36
N GLU A 9 3.63 -8.49 -11.25
CA GLU A 9 2.54 -8.87 -12.17
C GLU A 9 1.29 -9.39 -11.44
N ASP A 10 1.47 -10.12 -10.33
CA ASP A 10 0.37 -10.71 -9.55
C ASP A 10 0.04 -9.97 -8.25
N PHE A 11 1.00 -9.23 -7.68
CA PHE A 11 0.85 -8.62 -6.36
C PHE A 11 1.63 -7.30 -6.21
N LEU A 12 1.16 -6.48 -5.29
CA LEU A 12 1.73 -5.21 -4.89
C LEU A 12 2.40 -5.39 -3.54
N VAL A 13 3.67 -5.04 -3.46
CA VAL A 13 4.42 -4.98 -2.20
C VAL A 13 4.48 -3.53 -1.77
N VAL A 14 3.88 -3.24 -0.62
CA VAL A 14 3.73 -1.88 -0.09
C VAL A 14 4.50 -1.79 1.22
N SER A 15 5.54 -0.96 1.24
CA SER A 15 6.33 -0.68 2.43
C SER A 15 6.29 0.82 2.74
N PHE A 16 6.05 1.14 4.01
CA PHE A 16 5.95 2.52 4.47
C PHE A 16 6.31 2.60 5.94
N ASN A 17 6.79 3.78 6.35
CA ASN A 17 6.98 4.06 7.77
C ASN A 17 5.66 3.91 8.53
N TYR A 18 5.74 3.25 9.69
CA TYR A 18 4.59 2.96 10.54
C TYR A 18 3.77 4.23 10.77
N SER A 19 2.51 4.16 10.34
CA SER A 19 1.54 5.23 10.50
C SER A 19 0.18 4.57 10.62
N GLU A 20 -0.49 4.79 11.75
CA GLU A 20 -1.76 4.16 12.09
C GLU A 20 -2.79 4.34 10.97
N LYS A 21 -2.93 5.58 10.46
CA LYS A 21 -3.82 5.90 9.32
C LYS A 21 -3.55 5.04 8.09
N ARG A 22 -2.29 4.77 7.75
CA ARG A 22 -1.93 3.96 6.56
C ARG A 22 -2.13 2.47 6.82
N VAL A 23 -1.80 2.01 8.03
CA VAL A 23 -2.02 0.61 8.43
C VAL A 23 -3.51 0.28 8.42
N GLU A 24 -4.36 1.15 8.96
CA GLU A 24 -5.82 0.99 8.91
C GLU A 24 -6.34 0.91 7.47
N ARG A 25 -5.82 1.77 6.59
CA ARG A 25 -6.18 1.77 5.16
C ARG A 25 -5.78 0.48 4.44
N ILE A 26 -4.54 0.00 4.64
CA ILE A 26 -4.09 -1.26 4.05
C ILE A 26 -4.88 -2.46 4.61
N ARG A 27 -5.23 -2.42 5.90
CA ARG A 27 -6.07 -3.44 6.53
C ARG A 27 -7.47 -3.53 5.92
N GLN A 28 -7.97 -2.49 5.24
CA GLN A 28 -9.25 -2.54 4.53
C GLN A 28 -9.17 -3.27 3.18
N LEU A 29 -7.97 -3.41 2.59
CA LEU A 29 -7.78 -4.07 1.29
C LEU A 29 -8.14 -5.55 1.38
N ARG A 30 -8.74 -6.14 0.35
CA ARG A 30 -9.12 -7.57 0.41
C ARG A 30 -7.95 -8.44 -0.04
N GLY A 31 -7.66 -9.49 0.72
CA GLY A 31 -6.56 -10.41 0.41
C GLY A 31 -5.16 -9.91 0.77
N ARG A 32 -5.03 -8.81 1.54
CA ARG A 32 -3.72 -8.36 2.06
C ARG A 32 -3.07 -9.40 2.96
N ARG A 33 -1.77 -9.53 2.83
CA ARG A 33 -0.87 -10.34 3.65
C ARG A 33 0.19 -9.43 4.25
N TRP A 34 0.41 -9.55 5.55
CA TRP A 34 1.54 -8.89 6.21
C TRP A 34 2.73 -9.83 6.15
N ASP A 35 3.85 -9.31 5.67
CA ASP A 35 5.14 -9.99 5.70
C ASP A 35 5.98 -9.39 6.83
N ALA A 36 6.22 -10.19 7.88
CA ALA A 36 6.94 -9.74 9.06
C ALA A 36 8.45 -9.72 8.86
N GLU A 37 8.98 -10.48 7.88
CA GLU A 37 10.41 -10.57 7.59
C GLU A 37 10.88 -9.25 6.96
N ASP A 38 10.22 -8.85 5.87
CA ASP A 38 10.52 -7.60 5.17
C ASP A 38 9.76 -6.39 5.74
N LYS A 39 8.83 -6.61 6.67
CA LYS A 39 7.92 -5.59 7.23
C LYS A 39 7.14 -4.87 6.14
N VAL A 40 6.62 -5.64 5.19
CA VAL A 40 5.89 -5.15 4.02
C VAL A 40 4.51 -5.74 3.93
N TRP A 41 3.61 -5.01 3.29
CA TRP A 41 2.26 -5.47 3.00
C TRP A 41 2.21 -5.99 1.57
N ILE A 42 1.90 -7.27 1.41
CA ILE A 42 1.69 -7.92 0.12
C ILE A 42 0.19 -7.90 -0.15
N VAL A 43 -0.23 -7.24 -1.23
CA VAL A 43 -1.64 -7.11 -1.60
C VAL A 43 -1.81 -7.65 -3.02
N PRO A 44 -2.79 -8.52 -3.28
CA PRO A 44 -3.03 -9.02 -4.62
C PRO A 44 -3.37 -7.88 -5.58
N TYR A 45 -2.82 -7.97 -6.80
CA TYR A 45 -3.05 -7.01 -7.87
C TYR A 45 -4.49 -7.13 -8.35
N SER A 46 -5.37 -6.34 -7.75
CA SER A 46 -6.79 -6.28 -8.07
C SER A 46 -7.18 -4.85 -8.34
N PHE A 47 -8.07 -4.63 -9.31
CA PHE A 47 -8.47 -3.29 -9.73
C PHE A 47 -8.96 -2.42 -8.56
N ASP A 48 -9.76 -3.00 -7.65
CA ASP A 48 -10.23 -2.32 -6.44
C ASP A 48 -9.07 -1.93 -5.51
N ASN A 49 -8.20 -2.90 -5.19
CA ASN A 49 -7.04 -2.67 -4.34
C ASN A 49 -6.10 -1.61 -4.93
N ILE A 50 -5.82 -1.66 -6.23
CA ILE A 50 -4.97 -0.70 -6.94
C ILE A 50 -5.58 0.69 -6.88
N LYS A 51 -6.88 0.82 -7.13
CA LYS A 51 -7.58 2.10 -7.07
C LYS A 51 -7.49 2.69 -5.67
N GLN A 52 -7.78 1.88 -4.65
CA GLN A 52 -7.69 2.29 -3.25
C GLN A 52 -6.28 2.70 -2.84
N ILE A 53 -5.26 1.88 -3.14
CA ILE A 53 -3.84 2.19 -2.93
C ILE A 53 -3.49 3.50 -3.64
N LYS A 54 -3.86 3.65 -4.91
CA LYS A 54 -3.54 4.84 -5.70
C LYS A 54 -4.20 6.10 -5.15
N GLU A 55 -5.41 6.02 -4.63
CA GLU A 55 -6.09 7.15 -3.96
C GLU A 55 -5.49 7.45 -2.58
N MET A 56 -5.16 6.42 -1.79
CA MET A 56 -4.51 6.56 -0.48
C MET A 56 -3.12 7.19 -0.58
N PHE A 57 -2.39 6.88 -1.66
CA PHE A 57 -1.03 7.39 -1.93
C PHE A 57 -1.01 8.59 -2.88
N LYS A 58 -2.16 9.02 -3.41
CA LYS A 58 -2.35 10.34 -4.02
C LYS A 58 -2.38 11.38 -2.90
N ASP A 59 -1.27 11.52 -2.17
CA ASP A 59 -1.13 12.62 -1.22
C ASP A 59 -1.02 13.93 -2.04
N PRO A 60 -1.95 14.89 -1.91
CA PRO A 60 -1.99 16.11 -2.72
C PRO A 60 -0.91 17.14 -2.35
N LYS A 61 0.07 16.80 -1.50
CA LYS A 61 1.20 17.67 -1.17
C LYS A 61 2.31 17.68 -2.25
N LEU A 62 1.94 17.52 -3.51
CA LEU A 62 2.76 18.05 -4.60
C LEU A 62 2.48 19.56 -4.63
N GLN A 63 3.21 20.33 -3.82
CA GLN A 63 3.29 21.77 -4.03
C GLN A 63 3.91 21.97 -5.41
N TYR A 64 3.11 22.51 -6.33
CA TYR A 64 3.58 23.11 -7.58
C TYR A 64 4.42 24.36 -7.28
#